data_AF-A0A9E1RD63-F1
#
_entry.id   AF-A0A9E1RD63-F1
#
_cell.length_a   1.000
_cell.length_b   1.000
_cell.length_c   1.000
_cell.angle_alpha   90.00
_cell.angle_beta   90.00
_cell.angle_gamma   90.00
#
_symmetry.space_group_name_H-M   'P 1'
#
loop_
_entity.id
_entity.type
_entity.pdbx_description
1 polymer ?
#
loop_
_entity_poly.entity_id
_entity_poly.type
_entity_poly.pdbx_seq_one_letter_code
_entity_poly.pdbx_strand_id
1 'polypeptide(L)' 'MLRMPLVHPTPYCSTFTSKVLRVDGGLSVNNWFSSHLANILVMEVARSVCAETNAIGVAYLAG' A
#
# COMPACT_ATOMS: atom_id res chain seq x y z
N MET A 1 -33.18 19.26 -22.34
CA MET A 1 -32.23 19.63 -21.26
C MET A 1 -32.73 19.06 -19.95
N LEU A 2 -32.44 17.79 -19.67
CA LEU A 2 -32.72 17.17 -18.36
C LEU A 2 -31.45 17.33 -17.52
N ARG A 3 -31.54 18.16 -16.48
CA ARG A 3 -30.45 18.46 -15.57
C ARG A 3 -30.30 17.25 -14.63
N MET A 4 -29.17 16.56 -14.75
CA MET A 4 -28.75 15.45 -13.91
C MET A 4 -28.76 15.89 -12.43
N PRO A 5 -29.31 15.10 -11.48
CA PRO A 5 -29.29 15.47 -10.08
C PRO A 5 -27.87 15.31 -9.53
N LEU A 6 -27.39 16.36 -8.87
CA LEU A 6 -26.15 16.36 -8.10
C LEU A 6 -26.21 15.26 -7.04
N VAL A 7 -25.35 14.25 -7.18
CA VAL A 7 -25.08 13.27 -6.14
C VAL A 7 -24.46 14.03 -4.97
N HIS A 8 -25.19 14.09 -3.86
CA HIS A 8 -24.72 14.67 -2.62
C HIS A 8 -23.58 13.80 -2.06
N PRO A 9 -22.39 14.35 -1.75
CA PRO A 9 -21.36 13.60 -1.05
C PRO A 9 -21.82 13.39 0.39
N THR A 10 -22.10 12.14 0.77
CA THR A 10 -22.33 11.80 2.18
C THR A 10 -20.99 11.85 2.95
N PRO A 11 -20.93 12.46 4.14
CA PRO A 11 -19.67 12.67 4.87
C PRO A 11 -19.09 11.41 5.54
N TYR A 12 -19.65 10.22 5.28
CA TYR A 12 -19.26 8.98 5.95
C TYR A 12 -18.27 8.13 5.15
N CYS A 13 -18.10 8.36 3.85
CA CYS A 13 -17.11 7.64 3.04
C CYS A 13 -15.85 8.49 2.90
N SER A 14 -15.00 8.49 3.94
CA SER A 14 -13.61 8.87 3.75
C SER A 14 -12.98 7.83 2.80
N THR A 15 -12.98 8.11 1.50
CA THR A 15 -12.31 7.26 0.53
C THR A 15 -10.82 7.25 0.87
N PHE A 16 -10.39 6.22 1.59
CA PHE A 16 -9.00 6.06 1.96
C PHE A 16 -8.23 5.65 0.70
N THR A 17 -7.48 6.61 0.14
CA THR A 17 -6.57 6.33 -0.97
C THR A 17 -5.19 6.01 -0.40
N SER A 18 -4.81 4.74 -0.46
CA SER A 18 -3.46 4.29 -0.13
C SER A 18 -2.49 4.75 -1.22
N LYS A 19 -1.59 5.70 -0.89
CA LYS A 19 -0.62 6.24 -1.85
C LYS A 19 0.55 5.31 -2.14
N VAL A 20 0.97 4.50 -1.15
CA VAL A 20 2.17 3.64 -1.23
C VAL A 20 1.91 2.34 -0.47
N LEU A 21 2.30 1.22 -1.06
CA LEU A 21 2.35 -0.09 -0.41
C LEU A 21 3.79 -0.39 0.04
N ARG A 22 4.01 -0.56 1.34
CA ARG A 22 5.30 -1.00 1.88
C ARG A 22 5.36 -2.52 1.89
N VAL A 23 6.46 -3.10 1.41
CA VAL A 23 6.68 -4.56 1.32
C VAL A 23 7.96 -4.98 2.03
N ASP A 24 7.94 -6.18 2.59
CA ASP A 24 9.07 -6.86 3.23
C ASP A 24 9.07 -8.37 2.89
N GLY A 25 9.99 -9.11 3.51
CA GLY A 25 10.19 -10.54 3.36
C GLY A 25 11.15 -10.90 2.22
N GLY A 26 11.52 -12.18 2.13
CA GLY A 26 12.46 -12.67 1.12
C GLY A 26 12.04 -12.40 -0.34
N LEU A 27 10.73 -12.41 -0.65
CA LEU A 27 10.22 -12.07 -1.98
C LEU A 27 10.37 -10.59 -2.30
N SER A 28 10.36 -9.73 -1.28
CA SER A 28 10.49 -8.30 -1.51
C SER A 28 11.78 -8.03 -2.26
N VAL A 29 12.91 -8.69 -1.98
CA VAL A 29 14.24 -8.50 -2.60
C VAL A 29 14.23 -8.64 -4.12
N ASN A 30 13.27 -9.37 -4.71
CA ASN A 30 13.17 -9.53 -6.15
C ASN A 30 12.59 -8.26 -6.81
N ASN A 31 13.41 -7.57 -7.60
CA ASN A 31 13.01 -6.35 -8.30
C ASN A 31 11.89 -6.57 -9.33
N TRP A 32 11.90 -7.70 -10.03
CA TRP A 32 10.82 -8.02 -10.97
C TRP A 32 9.49 -8.16 -10.25
N PHE A 33 9.48 -8.86 -9.10
CA PHE A 33 8.27 -9.03 -8.29
C PHE A 33 7.72 -7.67 -7.82
N SER A 34 8.56 -6.78 -7.28
CA SER A 34 8.11 -5.46 -6.83
C SER A 34 7.55 -4.60 -7.97
N SER A 35 8.21 -4.59 -9.13
CA SER A 35 7.73 -3.85 -10.31
C SER A 35 6.45 -4.45 -10.88
N HIS A 36 6.33 -5.78 -10.91
CA HIS A 36 5.13 -6.47 -11.37
C HIS A 36 3.94 -6.20 -10.44
N LEU A 37 4.16 -6.22 -9.13
CA LEU A 37 3.17 -5.89 -8.12
C LEU A 37 2.70 -4.42 -8.24
N ALA A 38 3.63 -3.49 -8.44
CA ALA A 38 3.32 -2.08 -8.66
C ALA A 38 2.43 -1.88 -9.90
N ASN A 39 2.70 -2.63 -10.98
CA ASN A 39 1.90 -2.57 -12.20
C ASN A 39 0.48 -3.13 -12.01
N ILE A 40 0.32 -4.26 -11.30
CA ILE A 40 -1.00 -4.85 -11.03
C ILE A 40 -1.86 -3.91 -10.19
N LEU A 41 -1.27 -3.32 -9.15
CA LEU A 41 -1.99 -2.50 -8.18
C LEU A 41 -2.14 -1.04 -8.61
N VAL A 42 -1.41 -0.62 -9.66
CA VAL A 42 -1.35 0.77 -10.12
C VAL A 42 -1.01 1.72 -8.96
N MET A 43 -0.02 1.34 -8.15
CA MET A 43 0.44 2.11 -6.99
C MET A 43 1.94 1.92 -6.74
N GLU A 44 2.53 2.86 -6.01
CA GLU A 44 3.92 2.77 -5.60
C GLU A 44 4.12 1.59 -4.63
N VAL A 45 5.15 0.78 -4.87
CA VAL A 45 5.59 -0.29 -3.99
C VAL A 45 6.98 0.06 -3.44
N ALA A 46 7.06 0.30 -2.14
CA ALA A 46 8.29 0.68 -1.45
C ALA A 46 8.82 -0.50 -0.61
N ARG A 47 10.10 -0.83 -0.75
CA ARG A 47 10.76 -1.91 0.01
C ARG A 47 11.39 -1.39 1.29
N SER A 48 11.31 -2.16 2.38
CA SER A 48 12.08 -1.90 3.60
C SER A 48 13.59 -2.09 3.37
N VAL A 49 14.41 -1.40 4.18
CA VAL A 49 15.88 -1.55 4.13
C VAL A 49 16.30 -2.96 4.57
N CYS A 50 15.64 -3.50 5.59
CA CYS A 50 15.83 -4.86 6.05
C CYS A 50 14.70 -5.75 5.56
N ALA A 51 15.02 -6.89 4.95
CA ALA A 51 14.02 -7.80 4.40
C ALA A 51 13.13 -8.42 5.49
N GLU A 52 13.68 -8.76 6.65
CA GLU A 52 12.92 -9.41 7.72
C GLU A 52 12.49 -8.40 8.80
N THR A 53 11.53 -7.55 8.44
CA THR A 53 10.89 -6.60 9.38
C THR A 53 10.18 -7.33 10.53
N ASN A 54 9.74 -8.58 10.33
CA ASN A 54 9.18 -9.41 11.40
C ASN A 54 10.17 -9.59 12.56
N ALA A 55 11.43 -9.93 12.25
CA ALA A 55 12.47 -10.08 13.28
C ALA A 55 12.74 -8.74 13.99
N ILE A 56 12.75 -7.64 13.24
CA ILE A 56 12.88 -6.28 13.78
C ILE A 56 11.69 -5.95 14.69
N GLY A 57 10.46 -6.29 14.29
CA GLY A 57 9.25 -6.07 15.07
C GLY A 57 9.27 -6.82 16.40
N VAL A 58 9.70 -8.09 16.39
CA VAL A 58 9.90 -8.85 17.63
C VAL A 58 10.96 -8.20 18.51
N ALA A 59 12.09 -7.76 17.94
CA ALA A 59 13.14 -7.09 18.70
C ALA A 59 12.64 -5.78 19.34
N TYR A 60 11.84 -4.99 18.61
CA TYR A 60 11.23 -3.76 19.14
C TYR A 60 10.19 -4.00 20.23
N LEU A 61 9.45 -5.12 20.18
CA LEU A 61 8.46 -5.46 21.20
C LEU A 61 9.07 -6.07 22.46
N ALA A 62 10.23 -6.73 22.32
CA ALA A 62 10.93 -7.38 23.43
C ALA A 62 11.88 -6.45 24.20
N GLY A 63 12.34 -5.37 23.56
CA GLY A 63 13.17 -4.33 24.18
C GLY A 63 12.36 -3.33 24.99
#